data_AF-A0A957UFK8-F1
#
_entry.id   AF-A0A957UFK8-F1
#
_cell.length_a   1.000
_cell.length_b   1.000
_cell.length_c   1.000
_cell.angle_alpha   90.00
_cell.angle_beta   90.00
_cell.angle_gamma   90.00
#
_symmetry.space_group_name_H-M   'P 1'
#
loop_
_entity.id
_entity.type
_entity.pdbx_description
1 polymer ?
#
loop_
_entity_poly.entity_id
_entity_poly.type
_entity_poly.pdbx_seq_one_letter_code
_entity_poly.pdbx_strand_id
1 'polypeptide(L)'
;MEPSGRNTPTFGRAKELAVGSVFEFAIISDSVPLLPRWIRLGKWMSKAALQVLDQCGVKERARGGFTCRWPVNPLDLSADVAVLTYDLISMPPVSLLDNVQLSGWYLILSDGSCVPDGLAYRFPTG
;
A
#
# COMPACT_ATOMS: atom_id res chain seq x y z
N MET A 1 6.72 -22.10 -30.21
CA MET A 1 7.89 -22.09 -29.30
C MET A 1 7.61 -23.16 -28.29
N GLU A 2 8.33 -24.28 -28.36
CA GLU A 2 8.12 -25.44 -27.48
C GLU A 2 8.44 -25.06 -26.02
N PRO A 3 7.58 -25.39 -25.04
CA PRO A 3 7.85 -25.08 -23.65
C PRO A 3 8.98 -26.00 -23.15
N SER A 4 10.12 -25.41 -22.79
CA SER A 4 11.25 -26.18 -22.24
C SER A 4 10.85 -26.78 -20.89
N GLY A 5 10.93 -28.12 -20.74
CA GLY A 5 10.62 -28.88 -19.52
C GLY A 5 11.55 -28.65 -18.31
N ARG A 6 12.37 -27.59 -18.34
CA ARG A 6 13.31 -27.25 -17.29
C ARG A 6 12.93 -25.88 -16.72
N ASN A 7 12.55 -25.84 -15.44
CA ASN A 7 12.27 -24.60 -14.72
C ASN A 7 13.58 -23.83 -14.49
N THR A 8 14.06 -23.19 -15.54
CA THR A 8 15.28 -22.39 -15.54
C THR A 8 14.87 -20.97 -15.13
N PRO A 9 15.46 -20.37 -14.09
CA PRO A 9 15.11 -19.01 -13.71
C PRO A 9 15.43 -18.06 -14.86
N THR A 10 14.40 -17.58 -15.52
CA THR A 10 14.49 -16.55 -16.55
C THR A 10 14.39 -15.19 -15.90
N PHE A 11 15.34 -14.31 -16.19
CA PHE A 11 15.26 -12.90 -15.79
C PHE A 11 14.48 -12.14 -16.87
N GLY A 12 13.45 -11.41 -16.45
CA GLY A 12 12.60 -10.62 -17.35
C GLY A 12 11.74 -9.65 -16.55
N ARG A 13 11.18 -8.65 -17.22
CA ARG A 13 10.25 -7.69 -16.61
C ARG A 13 8.82 -8.16 -16.86
N ALA A 14 8.05 -8.33 -15.79
CA ALA A 14 6.61 -8.51 -15.90
C ALA A 14 5.95 -7.25 -15.33
N LYS A 15 5.40 -6.41 -16.21
CA LYS A 15 4.84 -5.10 -15.83
C LYS A 15 5.90 -4.22 -15.15
N GLU A 16 5.65 -3.76 -13.93
CA GLU A 16 6.57 -2.91 -13.15
C GLU A 16 7.52 -3.70 -12.23
N LEU A 17 7.40 -5.03 -12.21
CA LEU A 17 8.17 -5.92 -11.35
C LEU A 17 9.41 -6.47 -12.07
N ALA A 18 10.58 -6.24 -11.49
CA ALA A 18 11.86 -6.83 -11.87
C ALA A 18 12.52 -7.50 -10.65
N VAL A 19 13.56 -8.31 -10.89
CA VAL A 19 14.37 -8.84 -9.79
C VAL A 19 15.06 -7.68 -9.07
N GLY A 20 14.94 -7.67 -7.74
CA GLY A 20 15.46 -6.57 -6.91
C GLY A 20 14.50 -5.40 -6.75
N SER A 21 13.31 -5.41 -7.35
CA SER A 21 12.26 -4.44 -7.03
C SER A 21 11.90 -4.50 -5.55
N VAL A 22 11.83 -3.33 -4.91
CA VAL A 22 11.40 -3.15 -3.52
C VAL A 22 10.05 -2.43 -3.54
N PHE A 23 9.17 -2.85 -2.63
CA PHE A 23 7.88 -2.21 -2.40
C PHE A 23 7.78 -1.83 -0.94
N GLU A 24 7.48 -0.56 -0.69
CA GLU A 24 7.26 -0.03 0.64
C GLU A 24 5.77 0.19 0.83
N PHE A 25 5.27 -0.19 2.00
CA PHE A 25 3.87 -0.03 2.38
C PHE A 25 3.78 0.06 3.90
N ALA A 26 2.71 0.70 4.37
CA ALA A 26 2.40 0.79 5.80
C ALA A 26 1.37 -0.27 6.20
N ILE A 27 1.46 -0.74 7.44
CA ILE A 27 0.43 -1.55 8.09
C ILE A 27 -0.05 -0.78 9.31
N ILE A 28 -1.34 -0.50 9.38
CA ILE A 28 -1.98 0.07 10.56
C ILE A 28 -2.72 -1.06 11.27
N SER A 29 -2.45 -1.25 12.56
CA SER A 29 -3.07 -2.30 13.36
C SER A 29 -3.24 -1.85 14.81
N ASP A 30 -4.27 -2.40 15.47
CA ASP A 30 -4.51 -2.25 16.91
C ASP A 30 -3.32 -2.78 17.74
N SER A 31 -2.77 -3.91 17.33
CA SER A 31 -1.62 -4.55 18.00
C SER A 31 -0.51 -4.86 17.00
N VAL A 32 0.71 -5.02 17.50
CA VAL A 32 1.87 -5.36 16.64
C VAL A 32 1.63 -6.73 15.99
N PRO A 33 1.41 -6.80 14.66
CA PRO A 33 1.07 -8.05 14.02
C PRO A 33 2.29 -8.97 13.94
N LEU A 34 2.07 -10.28 14.01
CA LEU A 34 3.10 -11.25 13.65
C LEU A 34 3.28 -11.26 12.13
N LEU A 35 4.38 -10.71 11.64
CA LEU A 35 4.66 -10.60 10.21
C LEU A 35 5.44 -11.81 9.68
N PRO A 36 5.06 -12.36 8.51
CA PRO A 36 5.81 -13.45 7.90
C PRO A 36 7.12 -12.93 7.30
N ARG A 37 8.18 -13.76 7.32
CA ARG A 37 9.45 -13.41 6.66
C ARG A 37 9.33 -13.26 5.14
N TRP A 38 8.38 -13.97 4.52
CA TRP A 38 8.18 -14.01 3.07
C TRP A 38 6.71 -13.88 2.71
N ILE A 39 6.40 -13.03 1.72
CA ILE A 39 5.06 -12.89 1.12
C ILE A 39 5.07 -13.48 -0.29
N ARG A 40 4.05 -14.25 -0.65
CA ARG A 40 3.88 -14.78 -2.01
C ARG A 40 3.27 -13.72 -2.92
N LEU A 41 3.95 -13.39 -4.02
CA LEU A 41 3.53 -12.34 -4.97
C LEU A 41 2.69 -12.88 -6.15
N GLY A 42 1.85 -13.88 -5.88
CA GLY A 42 0.97 -14.48 -6.89
C GLY A 42 1.69 -15.41 -7.87
N LYS A 43 1.91 -14.94 -9.11
CA LYS A 43 2.35 -15.76 -10.26
C LYS A 43 3.81 -16.22 -10.11
N TRP A 44 4.14 -17.32 -10.82
CA TRP A 44 5.49 -17.90 -10.92
C TRP A 44 6.17 -18.26 -9.58
N MET A 45 5.39 -18.51 -8.54
CA MET A 45 5.91 -18.81 -7.19
C MET A 45 6.84 -17.71 -6.63
N SER A 46 6.73 -16.48 -7.15
CA SER A 46 7.53 -15.35 -6.70
C SER A 46 7.27 -15.05 -5.22
N LYS A 47 8.35 -14.71 -4.50
CA LYS A 47 8.32 -14.34 -3.08
C LYS A 47 9.05 -13.03 -2.89
N ALA A 48 8.54 -12.19 -2.01
CA ALA A 48 9.25 -11.02 -1.49
C ALA A 48 9.62 -11.26 -0.03
N ALA A 49 10.83 -10.88 0.35
CA ALA A 49 11.21 -10.79 1.75
C ALA A 49 10.50 -9.59 2.36
N LEU A 50 9.99 -9.75 3.57
CA LEU A 50 9.42 -8.65 4.34
C LEU A 50 10.45 -8.16 5.36
N GLN A 51 10.65 -6.85 5.40
CA GLN A 51 11.49 -6.17 6.38
C GLN A 51 10.70 -5.01 6.98
N VAL A 52 10.70 -4.91 8.31
CA VAL A 52 10.17 -3.73 9.00
C VAL A 52 11.25 -2.65 8.96
N LEU A 53 10.96 -1.53 8.31
CA LEU A 53 11.87 -0.39 8.22
C LEU A 53 11.73 0.56 9.41
N ASP A 54 10.50 0.80 9.85
CA ASP A 54 10.17 1.65 10.99
C ASP A 54 8.84 1.22 11.62
N GLN A 55 8.61 1.64 12.87
CA GLN A 55 7.39 1.42 13.62
C GLN A 55 7.12 2.61 14.54
N CYS A 56 5.93 3.19 14.43
CA CYS A 56 5.46 4.25 15.32
C CYS A 56 4.04 3.98 15.82
N GLY A 57 3.67 4.65 16.92
CA GLY A 57 2.31 4.57 17.47
C GLY A 57 1.37 5.60 16.86
N VAL A 58 0.07 5.36 17.00
CA VAL A 58 -0.96 6.38 16.77
C VAL A 58 -1.04 7.29 17.99
N LYS A 59 -0.87 8.59 17.77
CA LYS A 59 -0.99 9.60 18.83
C LYS A 59 -2.43 10.00 19.08
N GLU A 60 -3.18 10.24 18.01
CA GLU A 60 -4.54 10.77 18.09
C GLU A 60 -5.35 10.39 16.84
N ARG A 61 -6.68 10.25 17.02
CA ARG A 61 -7.65 10.16 15.93
C ARG A 61 -8.41 11.48 15.84
N ALA A 62 -8.40 12.11 14.68
CA ALA A 62 -8.99 13.43 14.47
C ALA A 62 -9.90 13.46 13.23
N ARG A 63 -10.66 14.54 13.08
CA ARG A 63 -11.52 14.80 11.91
C ARG A 63 -11.27 16.20 11.37
N GLY A 64 -11.15 16.33 10.06
CA GLY A 64 -10.90 17.62 9.39
C GLY A 64 -10.05 17.46 8.13
N GLY A 65 -9.44 18.56 7.70
CA GLY A 65 -8.49 18.57 6.58
C GLY A 65 -7.09 18.14 7.01
N PHE A 66 -6.43 17.29 6.21
CA PHE A 66 -5.07 16.80 6.47
C PHE A 66 -4.35 16.46 5.15
N THR A 67 -3.02 16.35 5.21
CA THR A 67 -2.19 15.88 4.09
C THR A 67 -1.62 14.51 4.42
N CYS A 68 -1.91 13.52 3.57
CA CYS A 68 -1.27 12.21 3.61
C CYS A 68 -0.11 12.19 2.59
N ARG A 69 1.11 11.98 3.10
CA ARG A 69 2.33 11.91 2.27
C ARG A 69 2.66 10.50 1.79
N TRP A 70 1.89 9.51 2.25
CA TRP A 70 2.00 8.14 1.76
C TRP A 70 1.07 7.96 0.57
N PRO A 71 1.51 7.28 -0.51
CA PRO A 71 0.63 6.90 -1.60
C PRO A 71 -0.54 6.06 -1.08
N VAL A 72 -1.76 6.46 -1.45
CA VAL A 72 -2.99 5.74 -1.09
C VAL A 72 -3.70 5.23 -2.33
N ASN A 73 -4.25 4.03 -2.23
CA ASN A 73 -5.17 3.52 -3.23
C ASN A 73 -6.54 4.18 -3.03
N PRO A 74 -7.09 4.92 -4.02
CA PRO A 74 -8.35 5.62 -3.89
C PRO A 74 -9.53 4.69 -3.59
N LEU A 75 -9.46 3.41 -3.95
CA LEU A 75 -10.52 2.43 -3.67
C LEU A 75 -10.54 1.98 -2.21
N ASP A 76 -9.45 2.17 -1.47
CA ASP A 76 -9.36 1.75 -0.08
C ASP A 76 -9.83 2.85 0.89
N LEU A 77 -9.99 4.09 0.39
CA LEU A 77 -10.52 5.22 1.17
C LEU A 77 -11.95 4.93 1.63
N SER A 78 -12.24 5.34 2.87
CA SER A 78 -13.60 5.26 3.40
C SER A 78 -14.50 6.30 2.71
N ALA A 79 -15.80 6.00 2.62
CA ALA A 79 -16.79 6.83 1.90
C ALA A 79 -16.97 8.24 2.49
N ASP A 80 -16.55 8.45 3.73
CA ASP A 80 -16.58 9.71 4.46
C ASP A 80 -15.27 10.53 4.36
N VAL A 81 -14.30 10.05 3.57
CA VAL A 81 -13.07 10.76 3.24
C VAL A 81 -13.20 11.39 1.85
N ALA A 82 -13.18 12.71 1.79
CA ALA A 82 -13.17 13.48 0.55
C ALA A 82 -11.73 13.74 0.09
N VAL A 83 -11.46 13.50 -1.19
CA VAL A 83 -10.20 13.86 -1.85
C VAL A 83 -10.27 15.28 -2.38
N LEU A 84 -9.31 16.14 -2.02
CA LEU A 84 -9.27 17.55 -2.41
C LEU A 84 -8.26 17.80 -3.54
N THR A 85 -6.99 17.52 -3.30
CA THR A 85 -5.90 17.67 -4.26
C THR A 85 -4.91 16.51 -4.11
N TYR A 86 -4.22 16.13 -5.17
CA TYR A 86 -3.28 15.01 -5.17
C TYR A 86 -2.32 15.08 -6.35
N ASP A 87 -1.19 14.41 -6.19
CA ASP A 87 -0.33 13.98 -7.28
C ASP A 87 -0.73 12.55 -7.70
N LEU A 88 -0.68 12.23 -9.00
CA LEU A 88 -1.10 10.94 -9.52
C LEU A 88 0.10 10.05 -9.87
N ILE A 89 0.24 8.92 -9.20
CA ILE A 89 1.15 7.85 -9.60
C ILE A 89 0.38 6.92 -10.53
N SER A 90 0.60 7.08 -11.83
CA SER A 90 -0.06 6.27 -12.87
C SER A 90 0.54 4.86 -12.92
N MET A 91 -0.21 3.86 -12.47
CA MET A 91 0.19 2.46 -12.50
C MET A 91 -1.04 1.53 -12.57
N PRO A 92 -0.99 0.40 -13.31
CA PRO A 92 -2.05 -0.60 -13.29
C PRO A 92 -1.94 -1.52 -12.05
N PRO A 93 -3.06 -2.05 -11.49
CA PRO A 93 -4.43 -1.94 -11.99
C PRO A 93 -5.18 -0.69 -11.51
N VAL A 94 -4.66 0.02 -10.50
CA VAL A 94 -5.25 1.24 -9.96
C VAL A 94 -4.13 2.24 -9.70
N SER A 95 -4.26 3.45 -10.24
CA SER A 95 -3.33 4.54 -9.96
C SER A 95 -3.42 4.96 -8.50
N LEU A 96 -2.28 5.26 -7.89
CA LEU A 96 -2.22 5.73 -6.50
C LEU A 96 -2.30 7.26 -6.45
N LEU A 97 -2.89 7.78 -5.39
CA LEU A 97 -2.87 9.20 -5.06
C LEU A 97 -1.71 9.44 -4.10
N ASP A 98 -0.83 10.36 -4.44
CA ASP A 98 0.32 10.74 -3.61
C ASP A 98 0.20 12.19 -3.16
N ASN A 99 0.87 12.53 -2.05
CA ASN A 99 0.85 13.87 -1.45
C ASN A 99 -0.58 14.46 -1.37
N VAL A 100 -1.53 13.61 -0.97
CA VAL A 100 -2.96 13.87 -1.10
C VAL A 100 -3.47 14.74 0.05
N GLN A 101 -4.20 15.80 -0.29
CA GLN A 101 -5.01 16.55 0.65
C GLN A 101 -6.39 15.91 0.76
N LEU A 102 -6.77 15.55 1.98
CA LEU A 102 -8.00 14.83 2.30
C LEU A 102 -8.80 15.63 3.33
N SER A 103 -10.11 15.37 3.38
CA SER A 103 -10.98 15.83 4.46
C SER A 103 -11.84 14.67 4.96
N GLY A 104 -11.75 14.35 6.24
CA GLY A 104 -12.43 13.18 6.81
C GLY A 104 -11.86 12.78 8.17
N TRP A 105 -12.05 11.51 8.56
CA TRP A 105 -11.34 10.95 9.71
C TRP A 105 -9.92 10.52 9.33
N TYR A 106 -8.97 10.81 10.23
CA TYR A 106 -7.57 10.48 10.05
C TYR A 106 -6.89 10.18 11.37
N LEU A 107 -5.73 9.54 11.27
CA LEU A 107 -4.84 9.24 12.38
C LEU A 107 -3.62 10.15 12.30
N ILE A 108 -3.26 10.75 13.43
CA ILE A 108 -2.00 11.45 13.64
C ILE A 108 -1.03 10.44 14.25
N LEU A 109 0.08 10.18 13.56
CA LEU A 109 1.12 9.28 14.03
C LEU A 109 2.08 10.01 14.97
N SER A 110 2.85 9.23 15.73
CA SER A 110 3.78 9.78 16.74
C SER A 110 4.90 10.64 16.14
N ASP A 111 5.21 10.44 14.86
CA ASP A 111 6.15 11.25 14.08
C ASP A 111 5.52 12.52 13.47
N GLY A 112 4.23 12.76 13.74
CA GLY A 112 3.47 13.90 13.21
C GLY A 112 2.90 13.70 11.81
N SER A 113 3.17 12.58 11.15
CA SER A 113 2.55 12.26 9.87
C SER A 113 1.06 11.93 10.05
N CYS A 114 0.28 12.15 8.99
CA CYS A 114 -1.17 11.92 8.99
C CYS A 114 -1.52 10.87 7.94
N VAL A 115 -2.40 9.93 8.30
CA VAL A 115 -2.90 8.87 7.40
C VAL A 115 -4.42 8.76 7.50
N PRO A 116 -5.13 8.45 6.40
CA PRO A 116 -6.57 8.29 6.44
C PRO A 116 -6.97 7.13 7.36
N ASP A 117 -8.03 7.34 8.13
CA ASP A 117 -8.63 6.28 8.93
C ASP A 117 -9.52 5.39 8.06
N GLY A 118 -9.70 4.13 8.48
CA GLY A 118 -10.57 3.18 7.79
C GLY A 118 -10.10 2.78 6.38
N LEU A 119 -8.80 2.90 6.08
CA LEU A 119 -8.22 2.32 4.87
C LEU A 119 -8.46 0.81 4.86
N ALA A 120 -9.21 0.32 3.88
CA ALA A 120 -9.51 -1.09 3.76
C ALA A 120 -9.82 -1.49 2.32
N TYR A 121 -9.29 -2.64 1.92
CA TYR A 121 -9.72 -3.29 0.69
C TYR A 121 -11.15 -3.81 0.85
N ARG A 122 -12.09 -3.25 0.10
CA ARG A 122 -13.51 -3.60 0.12
C ARG A 122 -13.91 -4.23 -1.20
N PHE A 123 -14.57 -5.39 -1.15
CA PHE A 123 -15.24 -5.93 -2.32
C PHE A 123 -16.54 -5.16 -2.58
N PRO A 124 -16.88 -4.84 -3.84
CA PRO A 124 -18.22 -4.37 -4.16
C PRO A 124 -19.24 -5.41 -3.69
N THR A 125 -20.18 -5.01 -2.85
CA THR A 125 -21.41 -5.77 -2.64
C THR A 125 -22.23 -5.66 -3.92
N GLY A 126 -22.42 -6.78 -4.62
CA GLY A 126 -23.21 -6.85 -5.86
C GLY A 126 -24.70 -6.62 -5.64
#